data_AF-A0A0N1F0C6-F1
#
_entry.id   AF-A0A0N1F0C6-F1
#
_cell.length_a   1.000
_cell.length_b   1.000
_cell.length_c   1.000
_cell.angle_alpha   90.00
_cell.angle_beta   90.00
_cell.angle_gamma   90.00
#
_symmetry.space_group_name_H-M   'P 1'
#
loop_
_entity.id
_entity.type
_entity.pdbx_description
1 polymer ?
#
loop_
_entity_poly.entity_id
_entity_poly.type
_entity_poly.pdbx_seq_one_letter_code
_entity_poly.pdbx_strand_id
1 'polypeptide(L)'
;MVRSIDFDLCLPADAIEYEALGKHAVIQLVTSTAIAAELPLKSVYVDVRGVNVPLRRIWRSGVAQNGDRYEQVSFYVIPIQFTKQEGRLLADFTGERRGFGISTFGPTMYDDAAPAFVRLDAYDSPGEPDEASLRKLLVREYPDYFIE
;
A
#
# COMPACT_ATOMS: atom_id res chain seq x y z
N MET A 1 -0.79 -22.27 -7.12
CA MET A 1 -0.33 -21.21 -6.20
C MET A 1 -1.37 -21.05 -5.08
N VAL A 2 -1.00 -21.22 -3.81
CA VAL A 2 -1.97 -21.17 -2.69
C VAL A 2 -2.40 -19.74 -2.35
N ARG A 3 -1.47 -18.78 -2.40
CA ARG A 3 -1.68 -17.37 -2.04
C ARG A 3 -1.03 -16.46 -3.07
N SER A 4 -1.66 -15.34 -3.36
CA SER A 4 -1.08 -14.22 -4.09
C SER A 4 -1.54 -12.91 -3.47
N ILE A 5 -0.69 -11.90 -3.59
CA ILE A 5 -1.03 -10.51 -3.31
C ILE A 5 -0.48 -9.71 -4.48
N ASP A 6 -1.38 -9.16 -5.29
CA ASP A 6 -1.00 -8.19 -6.31
C ASP A 6 -0.90 -6.80 -5.65
N PHE A 7 0.09 -6.03 -6.09
CA PHE A 7 0.52 -4.79 -5.47
C PHE A 7 0.54 -3.67 -6.50
N ASP A 8 -0.07 -2.55 -6.14
CA ASP A 8 0.06 -1.29 -6.85
C ASP A 8 0.46 -0.17 -5.87
N LEU A 9 1.33 0.74 -6.33
CA LEU A 9 1.80 1.90 -5.59
C LEU A 9 1.42 3.17 -6.35
N CYS A 10 0.34 3.80 -5.90
CA CYS A 10 -0.11 5.05 -6.48
C CYS A 10 0.59 6.24 -5.83
N LEU A 11 1.39 6.93 -6.65
CA LEU A 11 2.06 8.17 -6.26
C LEU A 11 1.10 9.37 -6.41
N PRO A 12 1.32 10.44 -5.63
CA PRO A 12 0.64 11.71 -5.85
C PRO A 12 0.93 12.25 -7.25
N ALA A 13 -0.08 12.87 -7.88
CA ALA A 13 0.00 13.37 -9.24
C ALA A 13 0.95 14.57 -9.39
N ASP A 14 1.04 15.41 -8.35
CA ASP A 14 1.89 16.59 -8.32
C ASP A 14 2.40 16.90 -6.90
N ALA A 15 3.25 17.92 -6.80
CA ALA A 15 3.85 18.33 -5.53
C ALA A 15 2.83 18.90 -4.54
N ILE A 16 1.72 19.48 -5.02
CA ILE A 16 0.67 20.04 -4.14
C ILE A 16 -0.08 18.88 -3.48
N GLU A 17 -0.46 17.87 -4.27
CA GLU A 17 -1.08 16.65 -3.77
C GLU A 17 -0.12 15.87 -2.86
N TYR A 18 1.17 15.82 -3.18
CA TYR A 18 2.20 15.21 -2.33
C TYR A 18 2.27 15.82 -0.93
N GLU A 19 2.31 17.14 -0.83
CA GLU A 19 2.31 17.85 0.47
C GLU A 19 0.97 17.69 1.20
N ALA A 20 -0.16 17.77 0.48
CA ALA A 20 -1.48 17.59 1.06
C ALA A 20 -1.69 16.17 1.62
N LEU A 21 -1.10 15.16 0.99
CA LEU A 21 -1.09 13.77 1.48
C LEU A 21 -0.07 13.55 2.60
N GLY A 22 0.56 14.60 3.13
CA GLY A 22 1.56 14.48 4.18
C GLY A 22 2.72 13.59 3.76
N LYS A 23 3.11 13.63 2.48
CA LYS A 23 4.20 12.83 1.88
C LYS A 23 3.93 11.32 1.81
N HIS A 24 2.66 10.93 1.80
CA HIS A 24 2.25 9.54 1.63
C HIS A 24 1.94 9.19 0.17
N ALA A 25 2.12 7.92 -0.16
CA ALA A 25 1.53 7.26 -1.31
C ALA A 25 0.39 6.34 -0.85
N VAL A 26 -0.41 5.86 -1.80
CA VAL A 26 -1.42 4.82 -1.56
C VAL A 26 -0.92 3.49 -2.09
N ILE A 27 -1.10 2.44 -1.31
CA ILE A 27 -0.90 1.06 -1.73
C ILE A 27 -2.27 0.41 -1.90
N GLN A 28 -2.52 -0.16 -3.08
CA GLN A 28 -3.60 -1.13 -3.28
C GLN A 28 -3.03 -2.54 -3.21
N LEU A 29 -3.71 -3.41 -2.46
CA LEU A 29 -3.44 -4.85 -2.43
C LEU A 29 -4.68 -5.62 -2.88
N VAL A 30 -4.51 -6.48 -3.88
CA VAL A 30 -5.50 -7.48 -4.26
C VAL A 30 -5.00 -8.84 -3.78
N THR A 31 -5.58 -9.33 -2.69
CA THR A 31 -5.18 -10.59 -2.05
C THR A 31 -6.09 -11.72 -2.49
N SER A 32 -5.51 -12.86 -2.86
CA SER A 32 -6.25 -14.06 -3.26
C SER A 32 -5.66 -15.32 -2.62
N THR A 33 -6.47 -16.13 -1.95
CA THR A 33 -6.05 -17.37 -1.27
C THR A 33 -7.06 -18.51 -1.48
N ALA A 34 -6.60 -19.76 -1.50
CA ALA A 34 -7.46 -20.94 -1.50
C ALA A 34 -8.06 -21.27 -0.12
N ILE A 35 -7.66 -20.56 0.95
CA ILE A 35 -8.03 -20.87 2.33
C ILE A 35 -8.90 -19.74 2.91
N ALA A 36 -10.20 -19.99 3.08
CA ALA A 36 -11.16 -18.97 3.54
C ALA A 36 -10.75 -18.26 4.83
N ALA A 37 -10.26 -19.03 5.81
CA ALA A 37 -9.90 -18.53 7.14
C ALA A 37 -8.71 -17.55 7.13
N GLU A 38 -7.97 -17.46 6.02
CA GLU A 38 -6.81 -16.57 5.89
C GLU A 38 -7.18 -15.12 5.60
N LEU A 39 -8.41 -14.88 5.15
CA LEU A 39 -8.94 -13.54 4.92
C LEU A 39 -9.97 -13.17 5.99
N PRO A 40 -10.06 -11.88 6.37
CA PRO A 40 -9.31 -10.73 5.83
C PRO A 40 -7.83 -10.73 6.25
N LEU A 41 -6.99 -9.94 5.58
CA LEU A 41 -5.61 -9.74 6.06
C LEU A 41 -5.62 -9.16 7.49
N LYS A 42 -4.72 -9.69 8.34
CA LYS A 42 -4.58 -9.25 9.73
C LYS A 42 -3.82 -7.93 9.81
N SER A 43 -2.65 -7.86 9.18
CA SER A 43 -1.78 -6.68 9.17
C SER A 43 -1.02 -6.58 7.86
N VAL A 44 -0.67 -5.35 7.49
CA VAL A 44 0.26 -5.03 6.42
C VAL A 44 1.27 -4.03 7.00
N TYR A 45 2.54 -4.25 6.74
CA TYR A 45 3.62 -3.50 7.36
C TYR A 45 4.84 -3.46 6.44
N VAL A 46 5.70 -2.48 6.67
CA VAL A 46 7.02 -2.42 6.05
C VAL A 46 8.06 -2.85 7.07
N ASP A 47 8.93 -3.76 6.68
CA ASP A 47 10.17 -4.06 7.41
C ASP A 47 11.29 -3.20 6.82
N VAL A 48 11.76 -2.21 7.59
CA VAL A 48 12.89 -1.34 7.22
C VAL A 48 13.98 -1.55 8.26
N ARG A 49 15.14 -2.05 7.83
CA ARG A 49 16.29 -2.33 8.72
C ARG A 49 15.94 -3.18 9.95
N GLY A 50 15.03 -4.14 9.80
CA GLY A 50 14.58 -5.04 10.88
C GLY A 50 13.52 -4.44 11.80
N VAL A 51 13.03 -3.23 11.51
CA VAL A 51 11.93 -2.58 12.24
C VAL A 51 10.64 -2.73 11.43
N ASN A 52 9.64 -3.37 12.04
CA ASN A 52 8.31 -3.51 11.47
C ASN A 52 7.46 -2.27 11.77
N VAL A 53 7.09 -1.55 10.72
CA VAL A 53 6.22 -0.37 10.79
C VAL A 53 4.84 -0.72 10.21
N PRO A 54 3.78 -0.76 11.03
CA PRO A 54 2.43 -1.08 10.55
C PRO A 54 1.91 0.03 9.63
N LEU A 55 1.30 -0.35 8.51
CA LEU A 55 0.65 0.59 7.61
C LEU A 55 -0.79 0.87 8.06
N ARG A 56 -1.19 2.14 7.98
CA ARG A 56 -2.57 2.55 8.26
C ARG A 56 -3.46 2.15 7.09
N ARG A 57 -4.49 1.36 7.38
CA ARG A 57 -5.50 0.96 6.40
C ARG A 57 -6.48 2.10 6.18
N ILE A 58 -6.74 2.40 4.91
CA ILE A 58 -7.74 3.37 4.48
C ILE A 58 -9.10 2.69 4.37
N TRP A 59 -9.15 1.58 3.63
CA TRP A 59 -10.37 0.83 3.34
C TRP A 59 -10.05 -0.63 3.02
N ARG A 60 -11.06 -1.50 3.12
CA ARG A 60 -11.02 -2.86 2.59
C ARG A 60 -12.39 -3.30 2.08
N SER A 61 -12.40 -4.15 1.08
CA SER A 61 -13.60 -4.86 0.65
C SER A 61 -13.98 -5.95 1.66
N GLY A 62 -15.21 -6.43 1.55
CA GLY A 62 -15.56 -7.76 2.05
C GLY A 62 -14.73 -8.85 1.36
N VAL A 63 -14.73 -10.05 1.95
CA VAL A 63 -14.11 -11.22 1.31
C VAL A 63 -15.12 -11.79 0.32
N ALA A 64 -14.73 -11.85 -0.95
CA ALA A 64 -15.54 -12.44 -2.02
C ALA A 64 -15.00 -13.83 -2.37
N GLN A 65 -15.88 -14.76 -2.72
CA GLN A 65 -15.47 -16.03 -3.30
C GLN A 65 -15.49 -15.92 -4.83
N ASN A 66 -14.38 -16.26 -5.47
CA ASN A 66 -14.20 -16.26 -6.91
C ASN A 66 -13.67 -17.63 -7.34
N GLY A 67 -14.59 -18.51 -7.78
CA GLY A 67 -14.27 -19.91 -8.05
C GLY A 67 -13.83 -20.65 -6.79
N ASP A 68 -12.62 -21.23 -6.83
CA ASP A 68 -11.98 -21.96 -5.73
C ASP A 68 -11.14 -21.04 -4.81
N ARG A 69 -11.20 -19.71 -5.02
CA ARG A 69 -10.40 -18.73 -4.28
C ARG A 69 -11.26 -17.74 -3.52
N TYR A 70 -10.66 -17.18 -2.48
CA TYR A 70 -11.18 -16.08 -1.68
C TYR A 70 -10.35 -14.84 -1.93
N GLU A 71 -11.01 -13.73 -2.21
CA GLU A 71 -10.40 -12.48 -2.66
C GLU A 71 -10.79 -11.31 -1.75
N GLN A 72 -9.83 -10.41 -1.52
CA GLN A 72 -10.04 -9.16 -0.81
C GLN A 72 -9.17 -8.07 -1.43
N VAL A 73 -9.76 -6.89 -1.60
CA VAL A 73 -9.05 -5.66 -1.95
C VAL A 73 -8.87 -4.82 -0.69
N SER A 74 -7.71 -4.20 -0.54
CA SER A 74 -7.42 -3.32 0.60
C SER A 74 -6.49 -2.18 0.20
N PHE A 75 -6.67 -1.03 0.83
CA PHE A 75 -5.90 0.18 0.56
C PHE A 75 -5.23 0.68 1.84
N TYR A 76 -3.98 1.11 1.72
CA TYR A 76 -3.14 1.58 2.82
C TYR A 76 -2.43 2.86 2.43
N VAL A 77 -2.11 3.70 3.41
CA VAL A 77 -1.14 4.78 3.21
C VAL A 77 0.26 4.31 3.61
N ILE A 78 1.26 4.73 2.83
CA ILE A 78 2.68 4.50 3.12
C ILE A 78 3.46 5.82 3.00
N PRO A 79 4.28 6.18 4.01
CA PRO A 79 5.26 7.24 3.85
C PRO A 79 6.20 6.93 2.68
N ILE A 80 6.29 7.83 1.71
CA ILE A 80 7.13 7.64 0.50
C ILE A 80 8.61 7.45 0.86
N GLN A 81 9.08 7.99 1.98
CA GLN A 81 10.44 7.74 2.46
C GLN A 81 10.77 6.25 2.63
N PHE A 82 9.79 5.41 3.01
CA PHE A 82 10.02 3.99 3.22
C PHE A 82 10.25 3.23 1.91
N THR A 83 9.74 3.73 0.79
CA THR A 83 9.94 3.09 -0.52
C THR A 83 11.32 3.37 -1.11
N LYS A 84 12.01 4.41 -0.60
CA LYS A 84 13.38 4.78 -1.00
C LYS A 84 14.46 4.05 -0.20
N GLN A 85 14.09 3.46 0.93
CA GLN A 85 15.01 2.73 1.79
C GLN A 85 14.93 1.24 1.47
N GLU A 86 16.04 0.53 1.68
CA GLU A 86 16.02 -0.94 1.63
C GLU A 86 15.00 -1.46 2.63
N GLY A 87 13.98 -2.15 2.11
CA GLY A 87 12.87 -2.61 2.92
C GLY A 87 11.99 -3.60 2.19
N ARG A 88 11.04 -4.18 2.93
CA ARG A 88 10.11 -5.19 2.43
C ARG A 88 8.70 -4.84 2.82
N LEU A 89 7.79 -4.89 1.86
CA LEU A 89 6.36 -4.85 2.12
C LEU A 89 5.88 -6.26 2.47
N LEU A 90 5.28 -6.42 3.64
CA LEU A 90 4.89 -7.70 4.21
C LEU A 90 3.43 -7.66 4.65
N ALA A 91 2.79 -8.84 4.65
CA ALA A 91 1.46 -9.03 5.23
C ALA A 91 1.38 -10.27 6.11
N ASP A 92 0.50 -10.20 7.11
CA ASP A 92 0.06 -11.36 7.87
C ASP A 92 -1.39 -11.68 7.49
N PHE A 93 -1.65 -12.94 7.17
CA PHE A 93 -3.00 -13.46 6.97
C PHE A 93 -3.67 -13.72 8.32
N THR A 94 -5.01 -13.78 8.34
CA THR A 94 -5.74 -14.22 9.54
C THR A 94 -5.45 -15.71 9.76
N GLY A 95 -4.70 -16.05 10.81
CA GLY A 95 -4.24 -17.42 11.06
C GLY A 95 -2.74 -17.49 11.32
N GLU A 96 -2.09 -18.53 10.81
CA GLU A 96 -0.68 -18.82 11.12
C GLU A 96 0.32 -18.19 10.14
N ARG A 97 -0.12 -17.80 8.92
CA ARG A 97 0.80 -17.26 7.93
C ARG A 97 1.15 -15.79 8.23
N ARG A 98 2.38 -15.59 8.69
CA ARG A 98 2.98 -14.28 8.96
C ARG A 98 4.16 -14.00 8.03
N GLY A 99 4.47 -12.71 7.85
CA GLY A 99 5.62 -12.25 7.07
C GLY A 99 5.56 -12.69 5.61
N PHE A 100 4.36 -12.73 5.01
CA PHE A 100 4.23 -13.01 3.59
C PHE A 100 4.79 -11.83 2.79
N GLY A 101 5.81 -12.08 1.97
CA GLY A 101 6.45 -11.06 1.15
C GLY A 101 5.58 -10.62 -0.03
N ILE A 102 5.38 -9.33 -0.17
CA ILE A 102 4.61 -8.71 -1.26
C ILE A 102 5.57 -8.07 -2.27
N SER A 103 6.40 -7.14 -1.80
CA SER A 103 7.34 -6.39 -2.64
C SER A 103 8.58 -5.97 -1.85
N THR A 104 9.61 -5.53 -2.56
CA THR A 104 10.85 -4.97 -2.01
C THR A 104 11.00 -3.52 -2.42
N PHE A 105 11.49 -2.70 -1.51
CA PHE A 105 11.78 -1.29 -1.71
C PHE A 105 13.28 -1.02 -1.63
N GLY A 106 13.72 0.11 -2.19
CA GLY A 106 15.13 0.46 -2.20
C GLY A 106 15.47 1.77 -2.90
N PRO A 107 16.74 2.17 -2.86
CA PRO A 107 17.20 3.45 -3.41
C PRO A 107 17.02 3.55 -4.94
N THR A 108 16.83 2.42 -5.62
CA THR A 108 16.60 2.34 -7.06
C THR A 108 15.12 2.16 -7.43
N MET A 109 14.20 2.31 -6.46
CA MET A 109 12.75 2.18 -6.71
C MET A 109 12.24 3.20 -7.72
N TYR A 110 12.85 4.40 -7.74
CA TYR A 110 12.48 5.49 -8.61
C TYR A 110 13.63 5.80 -9.57
N ASP A 111 13.34 5.76 -10.87
CA ASP A 111 14.27 6.22 -11.90
C ASP A 111 14.14 7.74 -12.15
N ASP A 112 14.87 8.25 -13.14
CA ASP A 112 14.83 9.68 -13.49
C ASP A 112 13.51 10.13 -14.13
N ALA A 113 12.63 9.20 -14.52
CA ALA A 113 11.29 9.50 -15.03
C ALA A 113 10.28 9.73 -13.88
N ALA A 114 10.57 9.26 -12.67
CA ALA A 114 9.74 9.51 -11.51
C ALA A 114 9.71 11.01 -11.14
N PRO A 115 8.60 11.55 -10.61
CA PRO A 115 8.50 12.96 -10.28
C PRO A 115 9.56 13.41 -9.26
N ALA A 116 10.16 14.58 -9.50
CA ALA A 116 11.25 15.10 -8.68
C ALA A 116 10.87 15.27 -7.20
N PHE A 117 9.62 15.65 -6.90
CA PHE A 117 9.13 15.77 -5.53
C PHE A 117 9.08 14.41 -4.80
N VAL A 118 8.82 13.32 -5.54
CA VAL A 118 8.90 11.96 -4.99
C VAL A 118 10.36 11.55 -4.84
N ARG A 119 11.22 11.77 -5.83
CA ARG A 119 12.60 11.25 -5.82
C ARG A 119 13.53 12.03 -4.90
N LEU A 120 13.52 13.36 -4.96
CA LEU A 120 14.52 14.24 -4.35
C LEU A 120 14.19 14.70 -2.93
N ASP A 121 12.95 14.51 -2.46
CA ASP A 121 12.61 14.93 -1.10
C ASP A 121 13.34 14.06 -0.05
N ALA A 122 14.28 14.68 0.66
CA ALA A 122 15.07 14.07 1.72
C ALA A 122 14.54 14.43 3.13
N TYR A 123 13.46 15.20 3.23
CA TYR A 123 12.90 15.62 4.51
C TYR A 123 11.91 14.57 5.03
N ASP A 124 12.45 13.68 5.87
CA ASP A 124 11.84 12.45 6.45
C ASP A 124 10.76 12.68 7.53
N SER A 125 9.92 13.69 7.38
CA SER A 125 8.84 13.99 8.33
C SER A 125 7.47 13.80 7.67
N PRO A 126 6.96 12.55 7.55
CA PRO A 126 5.61 12.32 7.08
C PRO A 126 4.60 12.95 8.05
N GLY A 127 3.62 13.66 7.50
CA GLY A 127 2.51 14.26 8.23
C GLY A 127 1.22 13.44 8.09
N GLU A 128 0.13 13.87 8.74
CA GLU A 128 -1.16 13.24 8.50
C GLU A 128 -1.70 13.64 7.11
N PRO A 129 -2.14 12.69 6.26
CA PRO A 129 -2.78 13.01 4.99
C PRO A 129 -4.09 13.78 5.19
N ASP A 130 -4.29 14.84 4.40
CA ASP A 130 -5.58 15.51 4.27
C ASP A 130 -6.63 14.55 3.67
N GLU A 131 -7.75 14.37 4.37
CA GLU A 131 -8.78 13.39 3.98
C GLU A 131 -9.43 13.72 2.63
N ALA A 132 -9.63 15.01 2.33
CA ALA A 132 -10.24 15.42 1.07
C ALA A 132 -9.30 15.14 -0.11
N SER A 133 -8.01 15.39 0.05
CA SER A 133 -6.98 15.10 -0.94
C SER A 133 -6.80 13.60 -1.13
N LEU A 134 -6.77 12.82 -0.04
CA LEU A 134 -6.76 11.36 -0.10
C LEU A 134 -7.97 10.82 -0.85
N ARG A 135 -9.18 11.34 -0.56
CA ARG A 135 -10.39 10.95 -1.26
C ARG A 135 -10.32 11.28 -2.75
N LYS A 136 -9.86 12.47 -3.12
CA LYS A 136 -9.70 12.88 -4.53
C LYS A 136 -8.76 11.95 -5.30
N LEU A 137 -7.62 11.59 -4.71
CA LEU A 137 -6.70 10.61 -5.31
C LEU A 137 -7.39 9.27 -5.51
N LEU A 138 -8.07 8.74 -4.48
CA LEU A 138 -8.72 7.43 -4.56
C LEU A 138 -9.84 7.37 -5.62
N VAL A 139 -10.64 8.42 -5.74
CA VAL A 139 -11.69 8.51 -6.77
C VAL A 139 -11.08 8.56 -8.18
N ARG A 140 -9.97 9.30 -8.36
CA ARG A 140 -9.30 9.46 -9.65
C ARG A 140 -8.63 8.17 -10.13
N GLU A 141 -7.91 7.52 -9.24
CA GLU A 141 -7.01 6.40 -9.57
C GLU A 141 -7.69 5.03 -9.43
N TYR A 142 -8.69 4.94 -8.55
CA TYR A 142 -9.40 3.70 -8.23
C TYR A 142 -10.93 3.88 -8.26
N PRO A 143 -11.49 4.38 -9.37
CA PRO A 143 -12.91 4.73 -9.45
C PRO A 143 -13.82 3.54 -9.14
N ASP A 144 -13.45 2.32 -9.54
CA ASP A 144 -14.24 1.09 -9.30
C ASP A 144 -14.52 0.80 -7.81
N TYR A 145 -13.73 1.37 -6.90
CA TYR A 145 -13.88 1.17 -5.45
C TYR A 145 -14.39 2.42 -4.72
N PHE A 146 -14.30 3.60 -5.33
CA PHE A 146 -14.51 4.88 -4.66
C PHE A 146 -15.41 5.85 -5.45
N ILE A 147 -16.49 5.37 -6.06
CA ILE A 147 -17.49 6.24 -6.72
C ILE A 147 -18.22 7.11 -5.67
N GLU A 148 -18.61 8.33 -6.09
CA GLU A 148 -19.49 9.23 -5.33
C GLU A 148 -20.91 8.69 -5.12
#